data_AF-A0A529SLI4-F1
#
_entry.id   AF-A0A529SLI4-F1
#
_cell.length_a   1.000
_cell.length_b   1.000
_cell.length_c   1.000
_cell.angle_alpha   90.00
_cell.angle_beta   90.00
_cell.angle_gamma   90.00
#
_symmetry.space_group_name_H-M   'P 1'
#
loop_
_entity.id
_entity.type
_entity.pdbx_description
1 polymer ?
#
loop_
_entity_poly.entity_id
_entity_poly.type
_entity_poly.pdbx_seq_one_letter_code
_entity_poly.pdbx_strand_id
1 'polypeptide(L)'
;LTQDLSQFYCQFGAWFQNKKPVRQGVLEPLTEEEIAAMPQYAPDKIRQNLVIGEADEVIARLKNYEAQGYDQYSIWIDSGLTHERKKKSLRLFIDKVMPAVQEARSR
;
A
#
# COMPACT_ATOMS: atom_id res chain seq x y z
N LEU A 1 7.35 6.98 2.19
CA LEU A 1 6.20 6.07 1.98
C LEU A 1 6.39 5.22 0.75
N THR A 2 6.44 5.80 -0.46
CA THR A 2 6.62 5.04 -1.71
C THR A 2 7.91 4.22 -1.73
N GLN A 3 9.01 4.76 -1.20
CA GLN A 3 10.27 4.02 -1.05
C GLN A 3 10.13 2.84 -0.07
N ASP A 4 9.51 3.07 1.10
CA ASP A 4 9.30 2.01 2.10
C ASP A 4 8.45 0.86 1.50
N LEU A 5 7.38 1.21 0.79
CA LEU A 5 6.48 0.25 0.16
C LEU A 5 7.14 -0.46 -1.02
N SER A 6 7.95 0.25 -1.82
CA SER A 6 8.76 -0.34 -2.89
C SER A 6 9.67 -1.45 -2.35
N GLN A 7 10.41 -1.17 -1.27
CA GLN A 7 11.25 -2.16 -0.61
C GLN A 7 10.43 -3.35 -0.07
N PHE A 8 9.28 -3.08 0.55
CA PHE A 8 8.38 -4.14 1.03
C PHE A 8 7.92 -5.06 -0.11
N TYR A 9 7.43 -4.51 -1.22
CA TYR A 9 6.96 -5.32 -2.35
C TYR A 9 8.09 -6.04 -3.08
N CYS A 10 9.29 -5.47 -3.15
CA CYS A 10 10.48 -6.17 -3.61
C CYS A 10 10.81 -7.39 -2.72
N GLN A 11 10.84 -7.19 -1.40
CA GLN A 11 11.10 -8.27 -0.44
C GLN A 11 10.03 -9.36 -0.54
N PHE A 12 8.74 -8.97 -0.55
CA PHE A 12 7.62 -9.89 -0.67
C PHE A 12 7.64 -10.64 -2.01
N GLY A 13 7.92 -9.96 -3.12
CA GLY A 13 8.01 -10.56 -4.45
C GLY A 13 9.14 -11.58 -4.55
N ALA A 14 10.31 -11.28 -3.96
CA ALA A 14 11.43 -12.22 -3.88
C ALA A 14 11.13 -13.41 -2.97
N TRP A 15 10.44 -13.18 -1.85
CA TRP A 15 9.99 -14.21 -0.91
C TRP A 15 8.98 -15.15 -1.58
N PHE A 16 7.97 -14.59 -2.25
CA PHE A 16 6.94 -15.35 -2.97
C PHE A 16 7.54 -16.22 -4.09
N GLN A 17 8.62 -15.74 -4.73
CA GLN A 17 9.34 -16.47 -5.78
C GLN A 17 10.43 -17.43 -5.24
N ASN A 18 10.61 -17.55 -3.92
CA ASN A 18 11.65 -18.36 -3.29
C ASN A 18 13.08 -18.04 -3.80
N LYS A 19 13.38 -16.76 -4.06
CA LYS A 19 14.68 -16.35 -4.65
C LYS A 19 15.87 -16.47 -3.70
N LYS A 20 15.64 -16.50 -2.39
CA LYS A 20 16.66 -16.63 -1.35
C LYS A 20 16.22 -17.59 -0.25
N PRO A 21 17.14 -18.08 0.58
CA PRO A 21 16.79 -18.85 1.77
C PRO A 21 15.86 -18.07 2.71
N VAL A 22 14.87 -18.77 3.26
CA VAL A 22 13.95 -18.25 4.27
C VAL A 22 14.27 -18.92 5.60
N ARG A 23 14.43 -18.13 6.66
CA ARG A 23 14.61 -18.62 8.04
C ARG A 23 13.55 -17.99 8.93
N GLN A 24 12.76 -18.82 9.61
CA GLN A 24 11.66 -18.36 10.48
C GLN A 24 10.68 -17.40 9.76
N GLY A 25 10.34 -17.71 8.52
CA GLY A 25 9.44 -16.88 7.70
C GLY A 25 10.06 -15.59 7.17
N VAL A 26 11.32 -15.30 7.48
CA VAL A 26 12.02 -14.09 7.03
C VAL A 26 12.99 -14.46 5.91
N LEU A 27 12.85 -13.79 4.77
CA LEU A 27 13.81 -13.85 3.67
C LEU A 27 15.04 -13.01 4.02
N GLU A 28 16.23 -13.46 3.62
CA GLU A 28 17.45 -12.63 3.71
C GLU A 28 17.24 -11.27 2.99
N PRO A 29 17.84 -10.17 3.48
CA PRO A 29 17.71 -8.86 2.85
C PRO A 29 18.13 -8.88 1.37
N LEU A 30 17.41 -8.10 0.56
CA LEU A 30 17.80 -7.85 -0.82
C LEU A 30 18.90 -6.79 -0.90
N THR A 31 19.77 -6.96 -1.89
CA THR A 31 20.75 -5.95 -2.31
C THR A 31 20.08 -4.85 -3.13
N GLU A 32 20.76 -3.72 -3.31
CA GLU A 32 20.24 -2.61 -4.12
C GLU A 32 20.05 -3.02 -5.58
N GLU A 33 20.96 -3.84 -6.13
CA GLU A 33 20.88 -4.36 -7.50
C GLU A 33 19.68 -5.28 -7.69
N GLU A 34 19.39 -6.14 -6.70
CA GLU A 34 18.21 -7.03 -6.74
C GLU A 34 16.90 -6.24 -6.67
N ILE A 35 16.86 -5.16 -5.89
CA ILE A 35 15.71 -4.25 -5.83
C ILE A 35 15.55 -3.51 -7.17
N ALA A 36 16.65 -2.98 -7.72
CA ALA A 36 16.65 -2.27 -9.01
C ALA A 36 16.21 -3.17 -10.19
N ALA A 37 16.47 -4.48 -10.10
CA ALA A 37 16.03 -5.46 -11.09
C ALA A 37 14.51 -5.75 -11.09
N MET A 38 13.74 -5.11 -10.20
CA MET A 38 12.27 -5.25 -10.12
C MET A 38 11.54 -3.92 -10.41
N PRO A 39 11.63 -3.40 -11.65
CA PRO A 39 11.07 -2.10 -12.01
C PRO A 39 9.54 -2.01 -11.85
N GLN A 40 8.83 -3.14 -11.82
CA GLN A 40 7.39 -3.18 -11.53
C GLN A 40 7.04 -2.71 -10.11
N TYR A 41 8.01 -2.73 -9.19
CA TYR A 41 7.87 -2.23 -7.82
C TYR A 41 8.58 -0.89 -7.59
N ALA A 42 9.01 -0.21 -8.66
CA ALA A 42 9.62 1.11 -8.55
C ALA A 42 8.68 2.11 -7.83
N PRO A 43 9.21 3.12 -7.11
CA PRO A 43 8.40 4.05 -6.30
C PRO A 43 7.28 4.75 -7.07
N ASP A 44 7.47 5.06 -8.35
CA ASP A 44 6.44 5.64 -9.23
C ASP A 44 5.31 4.65 -9.51
N LYS A 45 5.64 3.36 -9.75
CA LYS A 45 4.66 2.29 -9.93
C LYS A 45 3.88 2.03 -8.67
N ILE A 46 4.54 2.05 -7.51
CA ILE A 46 3.89 1.95 -6.21
C ILE A 46 2.91 3.11 -6.00
N ARG A 47 3.31 4.35 -6.30
CA ARG A 47 2.43 5.53 -6.23
C ARG A 47 1.21 5.41 -7.15
N GLN A 48 1.43 4.91 -8.36
CA GLN A 48 0.37 4.73 -9.34
C GLN A 48 -0.61 3.60 -8.95
N ASN A 49 -0.10 2.47 -8.50
CA ASN A 49 -0.89 1.25 -8.34
C ASN A 49 -1.59 1.13 -6.98
N LEU A 50 -1.01 1.72 -5.93
CA LEU A 50 -1.60 1.67 -4.59
C LEU A 50 -2.45 2.90 -4.28
N VAL A 51 -3.48 2.70 -3.46
CA VAL A 51 -4.30 3.80 -2.93
C VAL A 51 -3.56 4.44 -1.75
N ILE A 52 -2.55 5.25 -2.07
CA ILE A 52 -1.76 6.03 -1.11
C ILE A 52 -1.79 7.49 -1.52
N GLY A 53 -1.60 8.42 -0.58
CA GLY A 53 -1.58 9.86 -0.85
C GLY A 53 -2.15 10.69 0.29
N GLU A 54 -2.38 11.96 0.00
CA GLU A 54 -3.15 12.84 0.85
C GLU A 54 -4.63 12.42 0.84
N ALA A 55 -5.39 12.87 1.84
CA ALA A 55 -6.77 12.43 2.02
C ALA A 55 -7.64 12.68 0.77
N ASP A 56 -7.53 13.85 0.14
CA ASP A 56 -8.33 14.21 -1.03
C ASP A 56 -8.02 13.32 -2.24
N GLU A 57 -6.76 12.95 -2.45
CA GLU A 57 -6.34 12.05 -3.53
C GLU A 57 -6.90 10.64 -3.30
N VAL A 58 -6.86 10.16 -2.05
CA VAL A 58 -7.42 8.86 -1.67
C VAL A 58 -8.94 8.86 -1.84
N ILE A 59 -9.64 9.90 -1.38
CA ILE A 59 -11.10 10.04 -1.52
C ILE A 59 -11.49 10.04 -3.00
N ALA A 60 -10.82 10.84 -3.84
CA ALA A 60 -11.10 10.90 -5.27
C ALA A 60 -10.94 9.51 -5.93
N ARG A 61 -9.88 8.78 -5.56
CA ARG A 61 -9.64 7.44 -6.10
C ARG A 61 -10.71 6.43 -5.65
N LEU A 62 -11.13 6.47 -4.39
CA LEU A 62 -12.19 5.60 -3.88
C LEU A 62 -13.56 5.92 -4.51
N LYS A 63 -13.89 7.19 -4.70
CA LYS A 63 -15.12 7.60 -5.41
C LYS A 63 -15.12 7.15 -6.88
N ASN A 64 -13.95 7.12 -7.52
CA ASN A 64 -13.83 6.54 -8.85
C ASN A 64 -14.09 5.02 -8.85
N TYR A 65 -13.71 4.29 -7.80
CA TYR A 65 -14.08 2.88 -7.66
C TYR A 65 -15.58 2.72 -7.39
N GLU A 66 -16.18 3.57 -6.55
CA GLU A 66 -17.62 3.59 -6.31
C GLU A 66 -18.41 3.81 -7.61
N ALA A 67 -17.99 4.75 -8.45
CA ALA A 67 -18.61 5.00 -9.76
C ALA A 67 -18.51 3.80 -10.73
N GLN A 68 -17.57 2.88 -10.51
CA GLN A 68 -17.45 1.62 -11.26
C GLN A 68 -18.34 0.50 -10.69
N GLY A 69 -19.06 0.76 -9.60
CA GLY A 69 -20.00 -0.17 -8.96
C GLY A 69 -19.43 -0.94 -7.76
N TYR A 70 -18.23 -0.60 -7.28
CA TYR A 70 -17.68 -1.22 -6.07
C TYR A 70 -18.29 -0.59 -4.81
N ASP A 71 -18.80 -1.41 -3.89
CA ASP A 71 -19.50 -0.97 -2.67
C ASP A 71 -18.73 -1.25 -1.36
N GLN A 72 -17.59 -1.93 -1.48
CA GLN A 72 -16.72 -2.31 -0.37
C GLN A 72 -15.25 -2.00 -0.69
N TYR A 73 -14.55 -1.43 0.29
CA TYR A 73 -13.12 -1.20 0.21
C TYR A 73 -12.44 -1.75 1.46
N SER A 74 -11.46 -2.63 1.25
CA SER A 74 -10.62 -3.19 2.31
C SER A 74 -9.22 -2.61 2.23
N ILE A 75 -8.67 -2.21 3.38
CA ILE A 75 -7.33 -1.66 3.50
C ILE A 75 -6.40 -2.64 4.21
N TRP A 76 -5.25 -2.92 3.58
CA TRP A 76 -4.14 -3.62 4.21
C TRP A 76 -3.07 -2.60 4.62
N ILE A 77 -2.70 -2.58 5.90
CA ILE A 77 -1.77 -1.58 6.44
C ILE A 77 -0.42 -2.15 6.88
N ASP A 78 -0.20 -3.47 6.78
CA ASP A 78 1.04 -4.08 7.26
C ASP A 78 2.10 -4.19 6.16
N SER A 79 3.17 -3.41 6.26
CA SER A 79 4.18 -3.27 5.20
C SER A 79 5.59 -3.10 5.75
N GLY A 80 5.86 -3.64 6.95
CA GLY A 80 7.13 -3.43 7.67
C GLY A 80 7.31 -2.01 8.24
N LEU A 81 6.34 -1.11 8.04
CA LEU A 81 6.31 0.21 8.66
C LEU A 81 6.16 0.11 10.18
N THR A 82 6.67 1.13 10.90
CA THR A 82 6.55 1.22 12.35
C THR A 82 5.08 1.27 12.80
N HIS A 83 4.81 0.76 14.01
CA HIS A 83 3.47 0.79 14.60
C HIS A 83 2.88 2.20 14.59
N GLU A 84 3.65 3.21 14.99
CA GLU A 84 3.21 4.61 15.03
C GLU A 84 2.83 5.15 13.65
N ARG A 85 3.61 4.85 12.61
CA ARG A 85 3.28 5.28 11.23
C ARG A 85 1.99 4.62 10.76
N LYS A 86 1.81 3.32 11.01
CA LYS A 86 0.59 2.59 10.67
C LYS A 86 -0.64 3.15 11.41
N LYS A 87 -0.51 3.37 12.72
CA LYS A 87 -1.56 3.93 13.57
C LYS A 87 -1.98 5.34 13.12
N LYS A 88 -1.00 6.20 12.81
CA LYS A 88 -1.27 7.55 12.27
C LYS A 88 -2.00 7.49 10.94
N SER A 89 -1.56 6.65 10.00
CA SER A 89 -2.23 6.47 8.70
C SER A 89 -3.66 5.98 8.84
N LEU A 90 -3.89 4.98 9.71
CA LEU A 90 -5.22 4.45 9.98
C LEU A 90 -6.13 5.51 10.61
N ARG A 91 -5.63 6.29 11.56
CA ARG A 91 -6.38 7.41 12.16
C ARG A 91 -6.78 8.44 11.11
N LEU A 92 -5.86 8.88 10.25
CA LEU A 92 -6.17 9.80 9.16
C LEU A 92 -7.21 9.24 8.19
N PHE A 93 -7.13 7.96 7.85
CA PHE A 93 -8.12 7.30 7.00
C PHE A 93 -9.52 7.32 7.66
N ILE A 94 -9.61 6.96 8.94
CA ILE A 94 -10.87 6.97 9.71
C ILE A 94 -11.44 8.39 9.80
N ASP A 95 -10.61 9.38 10.13
CA ASP A 95 -11.09 10.73 10.45
C ASP A 95 -11.39 11.57 9.19
N LYS A 96 -10.69 11.31 8.06
CA LYS A 96 -10.76 12.15 6.86
C LYS A 96 -11.35 11.44 5.66
N VAL A 97 -11.03 10.17 5.44
CA VAL A 97 -11.43 9.46 4.24
C VAL A 97 -12.81 8.83 4.44
N MET A 98 -12.98 8.00 5.47
CA MET A 98 -14.21 7.23 5.67
C MET A 98 -15.51 8.07 5.63
N PRO A 99 -15.63 9.23 6.31
CA PRO A 99 -16.85 10.03 6.26
C PRO A 99 -17.19 10.51 4.86
N ALA A 100 -16.18 10.93 4.08
CA ALA A 100 -16.37 11.47 2.74
C ALA A 100 -16.80 10.43 1.69
N VAL A 101 -16.55 9.14 1.94
CA VAL A 101 -17.01 8.02 1.09
C VAL A 101 -18.34 7.45 1.58
N GLN A 102 -18.64 7.48 2.87
CA GLN A 102 -19.91 6.99 3.42
C GLN A 102 -21.08 7.95 3.21
N GLU A 103 -20.85 9.27 3.31
CA GLU A 103 -21.89 10.27 3.07
C GLU A 103 -22.46 10.23 1.64
N ALA A 104 -21.66 9.79 0.66
CA ALA A 104 -22.09 9.63 -0.73
C ALA A 104 -23.16 8.54 -0.91
N ARG A 105 -23.11 7.48 -0.09
CA ARG A 105 -24.08 6.36 -0.14
C ARG A 105 -25.43 6.66 0.49
N SER A 106 -25.52 7.73 1.28
CA SER A 106 -26.74 8.12 2.00
C SER A 106 -27.62 9.10 1.19
N ARG A 107 -27.27 9.34 -0.08
CA ARG A 107 -28.02 10.15 -1.04
C ARG A 107 -28.48 9.28 -2.19
#